data_AF-A0A8C5I3Y0-F1
#
_entry.id   AF-A0A8C5I3Y0-F1
#
_cell.length_a   1.000
_cell.length_b   1.000
_cell.length_c   1.000
_cell.angle_alpha   90.00
_cell.angle_beta   90.00
_cell.angle_gamma   90.00
#
_symmetry.space_group_name_H-M   'P 1'
#
loop_
_entity.id
_entity.type
_entity.pdbx_description
1 polymer ?
#
loop_
_entity_poly.entity_id
_entity_poly.type
_entity_poly.pdbx_seq_one_letter_code
_entity_poly.pdbx_strand_id
1 'polypeptide(L)' 'MVLVHLVLTFCSLLYVTGQFEKPLNKYIRHYEGLSYDTEALHNSHQRAKRALSPQDRTVQLDFHAHGRLVY' A
#
# COMPACT_ATOMS: atom_id res chain seq x y z
N MET A 1 -21.97 25.43 -34.75
CA MET A 1 -22.46 24.81 -33.49
C MET A 1 -21.74 23.50 -33.20
N VAL A 2 -21.68 22.54 -34.14
CA VAL A 2 -21.01 21.23 -33.94
C VAL A 2 -19.52 21.34 -33.57
N LEU A 3 -18.76 22.22 -34.23
CA LEU A 3 -17.34 22.44 -33.90
C LEU A 3 -17.13 22.92 -32.46
N VAL A 4 -18.01 23.80 -31.97
CA VAL A 4 -17.96 24.32 -30.60
C VAL A 4 -18.25 23.20 -29.61
N HIS A 5 -19.25 22.35 -29.89
CA HIS A 5 -19.53 21.18 -29.06
C HIS A 5 -18.37 20.18 -29.05
N LEU A 6 -17.74 19.91 -30.20
CA LEU A 6 -16.55 19.05 -30.29
C LEU A 6 -15.39 19.58 -29.45
N VAL A 7 -15.10 20.87 -29.55
CA VAL A 7 -14.05 21.53 -28.76
C VAL A 7 -14.37 21.44 -27.26
N LEU A 8 -15.61 21.73 -26.86
CA LEU A 8 -16.03 21.63 -25.47
C LEU A 8 -15.92 20.21 -24.92
N THR A 9 -16.33 19.20 -25.69
CA THR A 9 -16.21 17.79 -25.28
C THR A 9 -14.77 17.31 -25.21
N PHE A 10 -13.90 17.83 -26.07
CA PHE A 10 -12.48 17.50 -26.04
C PHE A 10 -11.77 18.16 -24.85
N CYS A 11 -12.08 19.43 -24.58
CA CYS A 11 -11.56 20.14 -23.41
C CYS A 11 -12.00 19.49 -22.09
N SER A 12 -13.25 19.02 -21.99
CA SER A 12 -13.71 18.33 -20.78
C SER A 12 -13.03 16.97 -20.60
N LEU A 13 -12.77 16.23 -21.69
CA LEU A 13 -12.02 14.97 -21.64
C LEU A 13 -10.61 15.19 -21.08
N LEU A 14 -9.89 16.19 -21.60
CA LEU A 14 -8.53 16.53 -21.15
C LEU A 14 -8.49 17.01 -19.69
N TYR A 15 -9.54 17.71 -19.24
CA TYR A 15 -9.64 18.18 -17.86
C TYR A 15 -9.81 17.01 -16.87
N VAL A 16 -10.60 15.99 -17.25
CA VAL A 16 -10.85 14.82 -16.41
C VAL A 16 -9.60 13.94 -16.28
N THR A 17 -8.83 13.76 -17.36
CA THR A 17 -7.60 12.95 -17.32
C THR A 17 -6.54 13.53 -16.37
N GLY A 18 -6.44 14.86 -16.25
CA GLY A 18 -5.49 15.52 -15.33
C GLY A 18 -5.88 15.46 -13.85
N GLN A 19 -7.09 15.02 -13.51
CA GLN A 19 -7.54 14.87 -12.12
C GLN A 19 -7.26 13.47 -11.55
N PHE A 20 -7.09 12.46 -12.40
CA PHE A 20 -6.76 11.09 -11.97
C PHE A 20 -5.32 10.94 -11.47
N GLU A 21 -4.42 11.86 -11.83
CA GLU A 21 -3.03 11.88 -11.34
C GLU A 21 -2.86 12.62 -10.00
N LYS A 22 -3.94 13.16 -9.43
CA LYS A 22 -3.89 13.82 -8.12
C LYS A 22 -4.22 12.81 -7.02
N PRO A 23 -3.22 12.32 -6.25
CA PRO A 23 -3.52 11.50 -5.10
C PRO A 23 -4.41 12.28 -4.13
N LEU A 24 -5.45 11.62 -3.59
CA LEU A 24 -6.48 12.19 -2.72
C LEU A 24 -5.89 12.95 -1.51
N ASN A 25 -4.64 12.64 -1.13
CA ASN A 25 -3.85 13.37 -0.16
C ASN A 25 -2.35 13.02 -0.36
N LYS A 26 -1.43 13.99 -0.15
CA LYS A 26 0.03 13.77 -0.16
C LYS A 26 0.49 12.65 0.78
N TYR A 27 -0.31 12.36 1.81
CA TYR A 27 -0.06 11.35 2.85
C TYR A 27 -0.89 10.07 2.68
N ILE A 28 -1.90 10.05 1.80
CA ILE A 28 -2.66 8.85 1.46
C ILE A 28 -2.10 8.32 0.14
N ARG A 29 -0.87 7.81 0.22
CA ARG A 29 -0.45 6.77 -0.72
C ARG A 29 -1.29 5.55 -0.32
N HIS A 30 -1.94 4.90 -1.27
CA HIS A 30 -2.79 3.73 -1.03
C HIS A 30 -2.21 2.86 0.08
N TYR A 31 -3.03 2.34 1.00
CA TYR A 31 -2.57 1.41 2.03
C TYR A 31 -1.74 0.31 1.34
N GLU A 32 -0.41 0.43 1.42
CA GLU A 32 0.49 -0.53 0.82
C GLU A 32 0.33 -1.80 1.64
N GLY A 33 -0.17 -2.85 1.00
CA GLY A 33 -0.36 -4.14 1.63
C GLY A 33 0.97 -4.64 2.16
N LEU A 34 1.09 -4.67 3.48
CA LEU A 34 2.26 -5.20 4.16
C LEU A 34 2.31 -6.70 3.86
N SER A 35 3.31 -7.10 3.09
CA SER A 35 3.45 -8.50 2.69
C SER A 35 4.36 -9.18 3.71
N TYR A 36 3.80 -10.16 4.43
CA TYR A 36 4.52 -11.00 5.37
C TYR A 36 3.97 -12.42 5.31
N ASP A 37 4.80 -13.40 5.64
CA ASP A 37 4.40 -14.80 5.70
C ASP A 37 3.62 -15.07 6.99
N THR A 38 2.31 -15.24 6.86
CA THR A 38 1.39 -15.51 7.97
C THR A 38 1.65 -16.88 8.62
N GLU A 39 2.08 -17.88 7.86
CA GLU A 39 2.38 -19.23 8.37
C GLU A 39 3.67 -19.20 9.20
N ALA A 40 4.72 -18.58 8.68
CA ALA A 40 5.97 -18.40 9.41
C ALA A 40 5.76 -17.56 10.69
N LEU A 41 4.96 -16.50 10.61
CA LEU A 41 4.57 -15.71 11.79
C LEU A 41 3.80 -16.57 12.80
N HIS A 42 2.81 -17.33 12.35
CA HIS A 42 2.04 -18.18 13.25
C HIS A 42 2.93 -19.19 13.98
N ASN A 43 3.85 -19.83 13.26
CA ASN A 43 4.79 -20.79 13.81
C ASN A 43 5.77 -20.14 14.79
N SER A 44 6.35 -18.99 14.46
CA SER A 44 7.24 -18.25 15.36
C SER A 44 6.52 -17.80 16.63
N HIS A 45 5.28 -17.32 16.51
CA HIS A 45 4.43 -16.95 17.63
C HIS A 45 4.09 -18.15 18.52
N GLN A 46 3.76 -19.30 17.95
CA GLN A 46 3.52 -20.52 18.73
C GLN A 46 4.77 -20.94 19.51
N ARG A 47 5.96 -20.87 18.91
CA ARG A 47 7.22 -21.20 19.60
C ARG A 47 7.52 -20.20 20.72
N ALA A 48 7.42 -18.91 20.44
CA ALA A 48 7.66 -17.86 21.42
C ALA A 48 6.70 -17.96 22.62
N LYS A 49 5.42 -18.30 22.36
CA LYS A 49 4.44 -18.54 23.43
C LYS A 49 4.83 -19.69 24.36
N ARG A 50 5.50 -20.73 23.83
CA ARG A 50 5.96 -21.89 24.59
C ARG A 50 7.33 -21.69 25.24
N ALA A 51 7.99 -20.57 24.98
CA ALA A 51 9.33 -20.32 25.47
C ALA A 51 9.38 -20.03 26.98
N LEU A 52 10.27 -20.75 27.67
CA LEU A 52 10.51 -20.61 29.10
C LEU A 52 11.42 -19.42 29.40
N SER A 53 12.37 -19.12 28.51
CA SER A 53 13.25 -17.94 28.61
C SER A 53 12.54 -16.69 28.11
N PRO A 54 12.66 -15.54 28.80
CA PRO A 54 12.14 -14.26 28.32
C PRO A 54 12.70 -13.81 26.98
N GLN A 55 13.95 -14.18 26.66
CA GLN A 55 14.62 -13.80 25.42
C GLN A 55 14.00 -14.49 24.20
N ASP A 56 13.53 -15.72 24.40
CA ASP A 56 12.93 -16.56 23.36
C ASP A 56 11.43 -16.28 23.17
N ARG A 57 10.84 -15.39 23.98
CA ARG A 57 9.44 -14.95 23.84
C ARG A 57 9.24 -13.83 22.82
N THR A 58 10.32 -13.27 22.29
CA THR A 58 10.24 -12.20 21.30
C THR A 58 10.12 -12.80 19.90
N VAL A 59 9.08 -12.38 19.17
CA VAL A 59 8.93 -12.71 17.75
C VAL A 59 9.47 -11.54 16.93
N GLN A 60 10.42 -11.81 16.05
CA GLN A 60 10.84 -10.84 15.04
C GLN A 60 10.06 -11.07 13.76
N LEU A 61 9.58 -9.99 13.17
CA LEU A 61 8.85 -10.02 11.93
C LEU A 61 9.39 -8.98 10.98
N ASP A 62 9.85 -9.46 9.82
CA ASP A 62 10.30 -8.61 8.74
C ASP A 62 9.12 -8.30 7.84
N PHE A 63 8.86 -7.01 7.68
CA PHE A 63 7.77 -6.54 6.84
C PHE A 63 8.31 -6.06 5.51
N HIS A 64 7.69 -6.50 4.42
CA HIS A 64 7.99 -5.99 3.09
C HIS A 64 6.82 -5.14 2.58
N ALA A 65 7.06 -3.85 2.42
CA ALA A 65 6.15 -2.96 1.71
C ALA A 65 6.42 -3.04 0.20
N HIS A 66 5.37 -2.97 -0.62
CA HIS A 66 5.49 -3.16 -2.06
C HIS A 66 6.23 -1.97 -2.70
N GLY A 67 7.49 -2.19 -3.08
CA GLY A 67 8.21 -1.31 -4.01
C GLY A 67 9.13 -0.26 -3.40
N ARG A 68 9.35 -0.23 -2.08
CA ARG A 68 10.42 0.58 -1.49
C ARG A 68 11.16 -0.18 -0.39
N LEU A 69 12.44 -0.41 -0.64
CA LEU A 69 13.42 -0.72 0.40
C LEU A 69 13.32 0.36 1.47
N VAL A 70 12.83 -0.01 2.65
CA VAL A 70 12.89 0.81 3.85
C VAL A 70 14.31 0.66 4.39
N TYR A 71 15.13 1.72 4.30
CA TYR A 71 16.47 1.80 4.88
C TYR A 71 16.39 2.20 6.36
#